data_AF-A0A2E8Y9P6-F1
#
_entry.id   AF-A0A2E8Y9P6-F1
#
_cell.length_a   1.000
_cell.length_b   1.000
_cell.length_c   1.000
_cell.angle_alpha   90.00
_cell.angle_beta   90.00
_cell.angle_gamma   90.00
#
_symmetry.space_group_name_H-M   'P 1'
#
loop_
_entity.id
_entity.type
_entity.pdbx_description
1 polymer ?
#
loop_
_entity_poly.entity_id
_entity_poly.type
_entity_poly.pdbx_seq_one_letter_code
_entity_poly.pdbx_strand_id
1 'polypeptide(L)'
;MAEDPTVTDLSLFDVIHSQRATRRLYDQPVPDEFMQTVLEAAVRAPSGGNRQPWSFLVVRERTAKHHQLGVWYLQAWQHIVANINDTEANSESYRSGERMGRQMEHVPVVFLACIALAPQRMSWVSGSSIYPAIQNLM
;
A
#
# COMPACT_ATOMS: atom_id res chain seq x y z
N MET A 1 -18.58 -12.87 27.28
CA MET A 1 -17.35 -13.14 26.51
C MET A 1 -17.80 -13.31 25.08
N ALA A 2 -17.60 -12.27 24.25
CA ALA A 2 -17.90 -12.37 22.82
C ALA A 2 -16.86 -13.31 22.19
N GLU A 3 -17.30 -14.26 21.37
CA GLU A 3 -16.42 -15.07 20.56
C GLU A 3 -15.54 -14.18 19.68
N ASP A 4 -14.24 -14.38 19.78
CA ASP A 4 -13.21 -13.80 18.91
C ASP A 4 -13.49 -14.26 17.47
N PRO A 5 -13.65 -13.36 16.49
CA PRO A 5 -14.03 -13.74 15.13
C PRO A 5 -12.89 -14.54 14.46
N THR A 6 -12.89 -15.84 14.72
CA THR A 6 -12.33 -16.92 13.91
C THR A 6 -10.90 -16.69 13.41
N VAL A 7 -9.92 -17.01 14.25
CA VAL A 7 -8.61 -17.44 13.76
C VAL A 7 -8.85 -18.67 12.89
N THR A 8 -8.87 -18.46 11.58
CA THR A 8 -8.98 -19.53 10.60
C THR A 8 -7.59 -20.14 10.46
N ASP A 9 -7.47 -21.46 10.63
CA ASP A 9 -6.20 -22.18 10.48
C ASP A 9 -5.81 -22.23 8.98
N LEU A 10 -5.33 -21.10 8.47
CA LEU A 10 -4.89 -20.92 7.09
C LEU A 10 -3.42 -21.33 6.99
N SER A 11 -3.09 -22.13 5.98
CA SER A 11 -1.68 -22.37 5.69
C SER A 11 -1.02 -21.08 5.16
N LEU A 12 0.31 -20.98 5.29
CA LEU A 12 1.08 -19.89 4.71
C LEU A 12 0.76 -19.70 3.21
N PHE A 13 0.62 -20.81 2.47
CA PHE A 13 0.33 -20.77 1.04
C PHE A 13 -1.10 -20.30 0.75
N ASP A 14 -2.08 -20.63 1.60
CA ASP A 14 -3.44 -20.11 1.44
C ASP A 14 -3.47 -18.59 1.60
N VAL A 15 -2.75 -18.06 2.60
CA VAL A 15 -2.61 -16.61 2.80
C VAL A 15 -1.99 -15.95 1.57
N ILE A 16 -0.84 -16.44 1.11
CA ILE A 16 -0.12 -15.89 -0.05
C ILE A 16 -0.99 -15.96 -1.32
N HIS A 17 -1.62 -17.10 -1.59
CA HIS A 17 -2.46 -17.27 -2.79
C HIS A 17 -3.77 -16.48 -2.74
N SER A 18 -4.23 -16.08 -1.55
CA SER A 18 -5.45 -15.29 -1.38
C SER A 18 -5.23 -13.78 -1.53
N GLN A 19 -3.98 -13.30 -1.48
CA GLN A 19 -3.67 -11.86 -1.59
C GLN A 19 -4.24 -11.26 -2.88
N ARG A 20 -4.87 -10.09 -2.78
CA ARG A 20 -5.44 -9.36 -3.93
C ARG A 20 -5.05 -7.88 -3.88
N ALA A 21 -4.92 -7.27 -5.05
CA ALA A 21 -4.89 -5.81 -5.17
C ALA A 21 -6.30 -5.24 -4.96
N THR A 22 -6.71 -5.09 -3.70
CA THR A 22 -8.03 -4.58 -3.32
C THR A 22 -8.12 -3.08 -3.57
N ARG A 23 -9.16 -2.66 -4.30
CA ARG A 23 -9.40 -1.26 -4.71
C ARG A 23 -10.75 -0.71 -4.27
N ARG A 24 -11.48 -1.46 -3.44
CA ARG A 24 -12.73 -1.06 -2.82
C ARG A 24 -12.49 -1.14 -1.32
N LEU A 25 -12.41 0.03 -0.69
CA LEU A 25 -12.12 0.13 0.72
C LEU A 25 -13.32 0.71 1.46
N TYR A 26 -13.45 0.23 2.68
CA TYR A 26 -14.39 0.64 3.70
C TYR A 26 -13.84 1.90 4.39
N ASP A 27 -14.70 2.85 4.74
CA ASP A 27 -14.33 4.13 5.37
C ASP A 27 -14.24 4.04 6.90
N GLN A 28 -14.49 2.85 7.45
CA GLN A 28 -14.36 2.52 8.86
C GLN A 28 -12.92 2.72 9.36
N PRO A 29 -12.74 3.27 10.57
CA PRO A 29 -11.42 3.38 11.19
C PRO A 29 -10.74 2.01 11.34
N VAL A 30 -9.43 1.98 11.12
CA VAL A 30 -8.59 0.78 11.33
C VAL A 30 -8.00 0.83 12.74
N PRO A 31 -8.22 -0.21 13.58
CA PRO A 31 -7.59 -0.33 14.89
C PRO A 31 -6.05 -0.25 14.88
N ASP A 32 -5.48 0.36 15.92
CA ASP A 32 -4.03 0.56 16.05
C ASP A 32 -3.24 -0.75 16.11
N GLU A 33 -3.81 -1.78 16.74
CA GLU A 33 -3.21 -3.12 16.83
C GLU A 33 -2.95 -3.75 15.46
N PHE A 34 -3.85 -3.55 14.48
CA PHE A 34 -3.65 -4.07 13.13
C PHE A 34 -2.51 -3.33 12.42
N MET A 35 -2.44 -2.01 12.56
CA MET A 35 -1.35 -1.22 11.98
C MET A 35 0.01 -1.61 12.58
N GLN A 36 0.06 -1.84 13.89
CA GLN A 36 1.26 -2.35 14.56
C GLN A 36 1.65 -3.72 14.02
N THR A 37 0.69 -4.64 13.93
CA THR A 37 0.91 -6.02 13.43
C THR A 37 1.50 -6.04 12.02
N VAL A 38 0.94 -5.26 11.08
CA VAL A 38 1.45 -5.24 9.70
C VAL A 38 2.80 -4.52 9.58
N LEU A 39 3.04 -3.46 10.35
CA LEU A 39 4.35 -2.79 10.39
C LEU A 39 5.43 -3.72 10.96
N GLU A 40 5.07 -4.48 11.98
CA GLU A 40 5.91 -5.50 12.57
C GLU A 40 6.31 -6.59 11.58
N ALA A 41 5.37 -7.04 10.73
CA ALA A 41 5.68 -7.96 9.64
C ALA A 41 6.60 -7.29 8.61
N ALA A 42 6.33 -6.04 8.23
CA ALA A 42 7.11 -5.28 7.26
C ALA A 42 8.58 -5.15 7.65
N VAL A 43 8.88 -4.77 8.90
CA VAL A 43 10.27 -4.54 9.35
C VAL A 43 11.09 -5.82 9.51
N ARG A 44 10.45 -7.01 9.54
CA ARG A 44 11.12 -8.31 9.58
C ARG A 44 11.61 -8.79 8.21
N ALA A 45 11.39 -8.02 7.16
CA ALA A 45 11.82 -8.36 5.82
C ALA A 45 13.35 -8.28 5.63
N PRO A 46 13.94 -9.06 4.70
CA PRO A 46 15.36 -8.97 4.41
C PRO A 46 15.73 -7.67 3.67
N SER A 47 16.95 -7.17 3.90
CA SER A 47 17.53 -6.06 3.14
C SER A 47 19.02 -6.25 2.90
N GLY A 48 19.57 -5.57 1.89
CA GLY A 48 20.99 -5.67 1.55
C GLY A 48 21.89 -5.25 2.72
N GLY A 49 22.61 -6.21 3.30
CA GLY A 49 23.44 -6.01 4.49
C GLY A 49 22.63 -5.71 5.76
N ASN A 50 21.35 -6.11 5.80
CA ASN A 50 20.41 -5.84 6.89
C ASN A 50 20.31 -4.36 7.29
N ARG A 51 20.45 -3.45 6.31
CA ARG A 51 20.46 -2.01 6.55
C ARG A 51 19.11 -1.44 6.95
N GLN A 52 18.02 -2.13 6.61
CA GLN A 52 16.64 -1.73 6.90
C GLN A 52 16.39 -0.25 6.54
N PRO A 53 16.65 0.15 5.28
CA PRO A 53 16.68 1.57 4.89
C PRO A 53 15.29 2.21 4.79
N TRP A 54 14.24 1.54 5.29
CA TRP A 54 12.85 1.93 5.12
C TRP A 54 12.35 2.76 6.30
N SER A 55 11.40 3.63 6.01
CA SER A 55 10.55 4.28 7.00
C SER A 55 9.12 4.27 6.49
N PHE A 56 8.15 4.05 7.38
CA PHE A 56 6.74 4.02 7.04
C PHE A 56 6.05 5.20 7.71
N LEU A 57 5.51 6.12 6.92
CA LEU A 57 4.67 7.19 7.41
C LEU A 57 3.21 6.77 7.31
N VAL A 58 2.55 6.66 8.47
CA VAL A 58 1.15 6.26 8.57
C VAL A 58 0.27 7.50 8.64
N VAL A 59 -0.55 7.73 7.62
CA VAL A 59 -1.48 8.87 7.54
C VAL A 59 -2.90 8.36 7.81
N ARG A 60 -3.49 8.77 8.94
CA ARG A 60 -4.81 8.29 9.42
C ARG A 60 -5.87 9.38 9.51
N GLU A 61 -5.46 10.60 9.83
CA GLU A 61 -6.38 11.71 10.00
C GLU A 61 -6.77 12.30 8.64
N ARG A 62 -8.07 12.58 8.47
CA ARG A 62 -8.64 13.34 7.34
C ARG A 62 -8.23 14.82 7.41
N THR A 63 -6.92 15.05 7.36
CA THR A 63 -6.29 16.36 7.32
C THR A 63 -6.30 16.90 5.89
N ALA A 64 -6.01 18.20 5.74
CA ALA A 64 -5.73 18.79 4.43
C ALA A 64 -4.64 18.01 3.65
N LYS A 65 -3.68 17.39 4.36
CA LYS A 65 -2.65 16.54 3.74
C LYS A 65 -3.24 15.25 3.16
N HIS A 66 -4.19 14.62 3.85
CA HIS A 66 -4.87 13.42 3.36
C HIS A 66 -5.69 13.70 2.10
N HIS A 67 -6.45 14.81 2.10
CA HIS A 67 -7.15 15.30 0.92
C HIS A 67 -6.19 15.54 -0.25
N GLN A 68 -5.09 16.26 0.01
CA GLN A 68 -4.10 16.57 -1.02
C GLN A 68 -3.43 15.32 -1.60
N LEU A 69 -3.14 14.30 -0.77
CA LEU A 69 -2.66 13.01 -1.24
C LEU A 69 -3.65 12.34 -2.20
N GLY A 70 -4.94 12.38 -1.89
CA GLY A 70 -5.99 11.88 -2.78
C GLY A 70 -6.02 12.61 -4.13
N VAL A 71 -5.91 13.94 -4.11
CA VAL A 71 -5.83 14.76 -5.33
C VAL A 71 -4.61 14.37 -6.19
N TRP A 72 -3.43 14.30 -5.59
CA TRP A 72 -2.21 13.93 -6.33
C TRP A 72 -2.27 12.51 -6.87
N TYR A 73 -2.82 11.57 -6.10
CA TYR A 73 -3.02 10.19 -6.54
C TYR A 73 -3.92 10.13 -7.78
N LEU A 74 -5.08 10.81 -7.76
CA LEU A 74 -6.01 10.82 -8.89
C LEU A 74 -5.38 11.48 -10.13
N GLN A 75 -4.66 12.59 -9.96
CA GLN A 75 -3.97 13.26 -11.05
C GLN A 75 -2.90 12.37 -11.69
N ALA A 76 -2.07 11.71 -10.88
CA ALA A 76 -1.05 10.79 -11.37
C ALA A 76 -1.70 9.59 -12.10
N TRP A 77 -2.79 9.07 -11.56
CA TRP A 77 -3.55 7.99 -12.21
C TRP A 77 -4.11 8.43 -13.57
N GLN A 78 -4.79 9.58 -13.64
CA GLN A 78 -5.34 10.11 -14.90
C GLN A 78 -4.25 10.38 -15.94
N HIS A 79 -3.07 10.82 -15.50
CA HIS A 79 -1.93 10.98 -16.39
C HIS A 79 -1.50 9.65 -17.02
N ILE A 80 -1.45 8.56 -16.24
CA ILE A 80 -1.16 7.22 -16.77
C ILE A 80 -2.23 6.80 -17.77
N VAL A 81 -3.52 6.92 -17.41
CA VAL A 81 -4.63 6.50 -18.27
C VAL A 81 -4.68 7.27 -19.59
N ALA A 82 -4.32 8.55 -19.58
CA ALA A 82 -4.26 9.37 -20.80
C ALA A 82 -3.16 8.96 -21.79
N ASN A 83 -2.19 8.15 -21.36
CA ASN A 83 -1.01 7.77 -22.16
C ASN A 83 -1.00 6.28 -22.54
N ILE A 84 -2.11 5.57 -22.37
CA ILE A 84 -2.28 4.17 -22.80
C ILE A 84 -3.34 4.08 -23.89
N ASN A 85 -3.47 2.90 -24.51
CA ASN A 85 -4.47 2.68 -25.55
C ASN A 85 -5.90 2.57 -24.97
N ASP A 86 -6.91 2.89 -25.80
CA ASP A 86 -8.32 2.90 -25.37
C ASP A 86 -8.83 1.54 -24.87
N THR A 87 -8.33 0.44 -25.42
CA THR A 87 -8.77 -0.90 -24.99
C THR A 87 -8.34 -1.17 -23.55
N GLU A 88 -7.09 -0.85 -23.23
CA GLU A 88 -6.53 -0.99 -21.89
C GLU A 88 -7.18 -0.02 -20.90
N ALA A 89 -7.36 1.24 -21.29
CA ALA A 89 -8.02 2.27 -20.48
C ALA A 89 -9.46 1.89 -20.09
N ASN A 90 -10.17 1.16 -20.96
CA ASN A 90 -11.55 0.72 -20.72
C ASN A 90 -11.65 -0.64 -20.01
N SER A 91 -10.54 -1.30 -19.70
CA SER A 91 -10.55 -2.57 -18.96
C SER A 91 -11.09 -2.42 -17.53
N GLU A 92 -11.66 -3.49 -16.97
CA GLU A 92 -12.21 -3.44 -15.60
C GLU A 92 -11.13 -3.12 -14.55
N SER A 93 -9.88 -3.55 -14.79
CA SER A 93 -8.75 -3.23 -13.92
C SER A 93 -8.53 -1.72 -13.82
N TYR A 94 -8.52 -1.03 -14.96
CA TYR A 94 -8.33 0.41 -15.03
C TYR A 94 -9.56 1.18 -14.51
N ARG A 95 -10.78 0.73 -14.84
CA ARG A 95 -12.01 1.29 -14.26
C ARG A 95 -12.03 1.15 -12.74
N SER A 96 -11.51 0.04 -12.20
CA SER A 96 -11.35 -0.13 -10.76
C SER A 96 -10.29 0.77 -10.15
N GLY A 97 -9.18 1.02 -10.86
CA GLY A 97 -8.16 2.00 -10.45
C GLY A 97 -8.70 3.43 -10.41
N GLU A 98 -9.49 3.82 -11.42
CA GLU A 98 -10.14 5.12 -11.48
C GLU A 98 -11.11 5.34 -10.31
N ARG A 99 -11.93 4.32 -9.99
CA ARG A 99 -12.84 4.37 -8.83
C ARG A 99 -12.07 4.57 -7.52
N MET A 100 -10.99 3.81 -7.33
CA MET A 100 -10.12 3.96 -6.16
C MET A 100 -9.51 5.36 -6.09
N GLY A 101 -8.98 5.87 -7.20
CA GLY A 101 -8.38 7.21 -7.24
C GLY A 101 -9.34 8.31 -6.83
N ARG A 102 -10.62 8.20 -7.26
CA ARG A 102 -11.68 9.14 -6.87
C ARG A 102 -12.10 9.00 -5.41
N GLN A 103 -11.88 7.84 -4.80
CA GLN A 103 -12.21 7.56 -3.40
C GLN A 103 -11.00 7.66 -2.47
N MET A 104 -9.81 8.01 -2.98
CA MET A 104 -8.56 7.97 -2.22
C MET A 104 -8.60 8.85 -0.95
N GLU A 105 -9.31 9.98 -1.00
CA GLU A 105 -9.54 10.84 0.18
C GLU A 105 -10.34 10.15 1.30
N HIS A 106 -11.11 9.12 0.97
CA HIS A 106 -11.94 8.37 1.93
C HIS A 106 -11.24 7.16 2.53
N VAL A 107 -10.04 6.82 2.06
CA VAL A 107 -9.25 5.73 2.60
C VAL A 107 -8.92 6.00 4.07
N PRO A 108 -9.15 5.06 4.99
CA PRO A 108 -8.98 5.31 6.43
C PRO A 108 -7.50 5.42 6.84
N VAL A 109 -6.60 4.73 6.13
CA VAL A 109 -5.17 4.73 6.41
C VAL A 109 -4.36 4.65 5.12
N VAL A 110 -3.39 5.54 4.97
CA VAL A 110 -2.39 5.49 3.90
C VAL A 110 -1.01 5.24 4.49
N PHE A 111 -0.38 4.14 4.11
CA PHE A 111 1.04 3.88 4.37
C PHE A 111 1.87 4.48 3.24
N LEU A 112 2.63 5.52 3.56
CA LEU A 112 3.67 6.05 2.67
C LEU A 112 4.99 5.37 3.00
N ALA A 113 5.42 4.49 2.10
CA ALA A 113 6.69 3.80 2.22
C ALA A 113 7.83 4.65 1.66
N CYS A 114 8.77 4.98 2.54
CA CYS A 114 9.93 5.80 2.24
C CYS A 114 11.20 4.94 2.31
N ILE A 115 12.16 5.20 1.43
CA ILE A 115 13.48 4.58 1.47
C ILE A 115 14.58 5.63 1.53
N ALA A 116 15.49 5.49 2.48
CA ALA A 116 16.69 6.30 2.58
C ALA A 116 17.72 5.81 1.56
N LEU A 117 17.95 6.61 0.52
CA LEU A 117 18.94 6.32 -0.51
C LEU A 117 20.24 7.07 -0.22
N ALA A 118 21.38 6.37 -0.28
CA ALA A 118 22.68 7.01 -0.24
C ALA A 118 22.95 7.69 -1.60
N PRO A 119 23.19 9.02 -1.66
CA PRO A 119 23.33 9.77 -2.92
C PRO A 119 24.41 9.22 -3.86
N GLN A 120 25.46 8.62 -3.31
CA GLN A 120 26.63 8.17 -4.06
C GLN A 120 26.49 6.76 -4.69
N ARG A 121 25.35 6.08 -4.50
CA ARG A 121 25.09 4.73 -5.06
C ARG A 121 23.68 4.63 -5.66
N MET A 122 23.24 5.66 -6.36
CA MET A 122 21.99 5.61 -7.11
C MET A 122 22.16 4.81 -8.41
N SER A 123 21.41 3.74 -8.51
CA SER A 123 21.22 2.86 -9.66
C SER A 123 19.71 2.62 -9.80
N TRP A 124 19.29 2.04 -10.92
CA TRP A 124 17.87 1.68 -11.14
C TRP A 124 17.30 0.74 -10.06
N VAL A 125 18.15 0.04 -9.30
CA VAL A 125 17.75 -0.88 -8.23
C VAL A 125 17.99 -0.32 -6.82
N SER A 126 18.45 0.91 -6.65
CA SER A 126 18.83 1.42 -5.32
C SER A 126 17.65 1.48 -4.33
N GLY A 127 16.42 1.57 -4.84
CA GLY A 127 15.20 1.48 -4.05
C GLY A 127 14.70 0.06 -3.78
N SER A 128 15.25 -0.98 -4.43
CA SER A 128 14.65 -2.32 -4.43
C SER A 128 14.68 -3.03 -3.09
N SER A 129 15.58 -2.60 -2.19
CA SER A 129 15.64 -3.15 -0.84
C SER A 129 14.36 -2.94 -0.04
N ILE A 130 13.45 -2.04 -0.44
CA ILE A 130 12.16 -1.87 0.24
C ILE A 130 11.13 -2.94 -0.13
N TYR A 131 11.23 -3.57 -1.31
CA TYR A 131 10.17 -4.43 -1.83
C TYR A 131 9.80 -5.60 -0.91
N PRO A 132 10.74 -6.30 -0.24
CA PRO A 132 10.38 -7.35 0.71
C PRO A 132 9.56 -6.81 1.89
N ALA A 133 9.86 -5.60 2.38
CA ALA A 133 9.12 -4.98 3.47
C ALA A 133 7.70 -4.57 3.03
N ILE A 134 7.54 -4.13 1.78
CA ILE A 134 6.21 -3.87 1.18
C ILE A 134 5.42 -5.16 1.02
N GLN A 135 6.07 -6.24 0.58
CA GLN A 135 5.41 -7.54 0.43
C GLN A 135 4.92 -8.08 1.78
N ASN A 136 5.69 -7.92 2.85
CA ASN A 136 5.28 -8.33 4.19
C ASN A 136 4.18 -7.43 4.81
N LEU A 137 3.98 -6.21 4.28
CA LEU A 137 2.94 -5.29 4.73
C LEU A 137 1.54 -5.67 4.17
N MET A 138 1.51 -6.46 3.09
CA MET A 138 0.30 -6.91 2.38
C MET A 138 -0.17 -8.29 2.85
#